data_AF-A0A368TSQ0-F1
#
_entry.id   AF-A0A368TSQ0-F1
#
_cell.length_a   1.000
_cell.length_b   1.000
_cell.length_c   1.000
_cell.angle_alpha   90.00
_cell.angle_beta   90.00
_cell.angle_gamma   90.00
#
_symmetry.space_group_name_H-M   'P 1'
#
loop_
_entity.id
_entity.type
_entity.pdbx_description
1 polymer ?
#
loop_
_entity_poly.entity_id
_entity_poly.type
_entity_poly.pdbx_seq_one_letter_code
_entity_poly.pdbx_strand_id
1 'polypeptide(L)'
;MAVLVEATTVILRAAAVDERVAGGWDSLQACLPQTGVCSDDELVSISLVDPAEVRCLVDRLVALGLHFDWEGSFEDIAFADQKRGLITPCDWLTFETVRIGISGTPPSVAICRLAGNQSHELRLPEGWRYQGSLSEAFGAEGTGPVP
;
A
#
# COMPACT_ATOMS: atom_id res chain seq x y z
N MET A 1 -11.70 1.06 2.68
CA MET A 1 -11.29 1.82 3.88
C MET A 1 -9.98 2.48 3.52
N ALA A 2 -8.91 2.48 4.34
CA ALA A 2 -7.58 2.82 3.86
C ALA A 2 -6.53 1.85 4.42
N VAL A 3 -5.46 1.64 3.67
CA VAL A 3 -4.26 0.88 4.06
C VAL A 3 -3.08 1.82 4.28
N LEU A 4 -2.18 1.46 5.19
CA LEU A 4 -0.94 2.19 5.44
C LEU A 4 -0.02 2.12 4.23
N VAL A 5 0.65 3.24 3.91
CA VAL A 5 1.80 3.29 3.02
C VAL A 5 3.03 3.63 3.86
N GLU A 6 3.96 2.70 3.96
CA GLU A 6 5.23 2.85 4.66
C GLU A 6 6.37 2.30 3.79
N ALA A 7 7.51 2.98 3.79
CA ALA A 7 8.60 2.77 2.83
C ALA A 7 8.09 2.77 1.38
N THR A 8 8.56 1.82 0.56
CA THR A 8 7.93 1.47 -0.71
C THR A 8 6.87 0.40 -0.45
N THR A 9 5.63 0.69 -0.81
CA THR A 9 4.50 -0.20 -0.62
C THR A 9 3.97 -0.69 -1.96
N VAL A 10 3.89 -2.01 -2.12
CA VAL A 10 3.17 -2.66 -3.23
C VAL A 10 1.70 -2.74 -2.84
N ILE A 11 0.82 -2.29 -3.72
CA ILE A 11 -0.63 -2.25 -3.48
C ILE A 11 -1.33 -3.12 -4.50
N LEU A 12 -2.16 -4.04 -4.03
CA LEU A 12 -2.95 -4.95 -4.86
C LEU A 12 -4.43 -4.61 -4.75
N ARG A 13 -5.18 -4.77 -5.84
CA ARG A 13 -6.64 -4.85 -5.78
C ARG A 13 -7.05 -6.21 -5.23
N ALA A 14 -7.77 -6.24 -4.10
CA ALA A 14 -8.25 -7.50 -3.52
C ALA A 14 -9.15 -8.27 -4.50
N ALA A 15 -10.03 -7.58 -5.24
CA ALA A 15 -10.87 -8.19 -6.27
C ALA A 15 -10.06 -8.93 -7.36
N ALA A 16 -8.88 -8.43 -7.72
CA ALA A 16 -8.04 -9.08 -8.72
C ALA A 16 -7.49 -10.43 -8.24
N VAL A 17 -7.32 -10.60 -6.93
CA VAL A 17 -6.89 -11.86 -6.31
C VAL A 17 -7.94 -12.93 -6.56
N ASP A 18 -9.20 -12.63 -6.26
CA ASP A 18 -10.32 -13.55 -6.47
C ASP A 18 -10.55 -13.88 -7.95
N GLU A 19 -10.34 -12.90 -8.83
CA GLU A 19 -10.56 -13.05 -10.27
C GLU A 19 -9.45 -13.81 -11.00
N ARG A 20 -8.18 -13.66 -10.57
CA ARG A 20 -7.01 -14.07 -11.37
C ARG A 20 -6.08 -15.07 -10.69
N VAL A 21 -6.00 -15.07 -9.36
CA VAL A 21 -5.05 -15.94 -8.65
C VAL A 21 -5.64 -17.34 -8.55
N ALA A 22 -4.99 -18.31 -9.19
CA ALA A 22 -5.35 -19.71 -9.02
C ALA A 22 -5.13 -20.12 -7.56
N GLY A 23 -6.18 -20.63 -6.90
CA GLY A 23 -6.16 -20.91 -5.47
C GLY A 23 -6.39 -19.67 -4.58
N GLY A 24 -6.73 -18.52 -5.17
CA GLY A 24 -7.22 -17.32 -4.51
C GLY A 24 -6.33 -16.83 -3.38
N TRP A 25 -6.97 -16.40 -2.29
CA TRP A 25 -6.32 -15.82 -1.12
C TRP A 25 -5.27 -16.71 -0.46
N ASP A 26 -5.49 -18.02 -0.36
CA ASP A 26 -4.52 -18.95 0.24
C ASP A 26 -3.20 -18.97 -0.53
N SER A 27 -3.28 -18.91 -1.86
CA SER A 27 -2.10 -18.89 -2.73
C SER A 27 -1.38 -17.55 -2.69
N LEU A 28 -2.14 -16.45 -2.58
CA LEU A 28 -1.55 -15.13 -2.34
C LEU A 28 -0.84 -15.10 -0.98
N GLN A 29 -1.47 -15.57 0.09
CA GLN A 29 -0.90 -15.55 1.45
C GLN A 29 0.42 -16.32 1.53
N ALA A 30 0.53 -17.46 0.85
CA ALA A 30 1.78 -18.21 0.74
C ALA A 30 2.90 -17.45 0.00
N CYS A 31 2.54 -16.42 -0.77
CA CYS A 31 3.46 -15.56 -1.50
C CYS A 31 3.91 -14.33 -0.70
N LEU A 32 3.06 -13.82 0.19
CA LEU A 32 3.32 -12.58 0.93
C LEU A 32 4.41 -12.74 2.01
N PRO A 33 5.12 -11.65 2.37
CA PRO A 33 6.02 -11.66 3.52
C PRO A 33 5.25 -11.85 4.83
N GLN A 34 5.95 -12.31 5.89
CA GLN A 34 5.33 -12.56 7.20
C GLN A 34 4.92 -11.29 7.94
N THR A 35 5.52 -10.14 7.60
CA THR A 35 5.31 -8.85 8.26
C THR A 35 5.14 -7.74 7.24
N GLY A 36 4.57 -6.61 7.65
CA GLY A 36 4.41 -5.45 6.76
C GLY A 36 3.28 -5.61 5.75
N VAL A 37 2.34 -6.53 6.00
CA VAL A 37 1.14 -6.75 5.19
C VAL A 37 -0.07 -6.26 5.96
N CYS A 38 -0.96 -5.51 5.30
CA CYS A 38 -2.32 -5.30 5.78
C CYS A 38 -3.32 -5.23 4.63
N SER A 39 -4.58 -5.52 4.94
CA SER A 39 -5.67 -5.41 3.97
C SER A 39 -6.86 -4.69 4.60
N ASP A 40 -7.62 -4.02 3.75
CA ASP A 40 -8.86 -3.35 4.10
C ASP A 40 -10.08 -3.90 3.36
N ASP A 41 -9.96 -5.16 2.93
CA ASP A 41 -10.90 -5.93 2.10
C ASP A 41 -11.02 -5.46 0.64
N GLU A 42 -10.62 -4.23 0.31
CA GLU A 42 -10.58 -3.70 -1.06
C GLU A 42 -9.15 -3.69 -1.62
N LEU A 43 -8.19 -3.39 -0.75
CA LEU A 43 -6.77 -3.27 -1.04
C LEU A 43 -5.95 -4.22 -0.18
N VAL A 44 -4.81 -4.63 -0.72
CA VAL A 44 -3.74 -5.30 0.01
C VAL A 44 -2.51 -4.42 -0.08
N SER A 45 -1.94 -4.02 1.05
CA SER A 45 -0.68 -3.30 1.11
C SER A 45 0.42 -4.21 1.61
N ILE A 46 1.59 -4.14 0.96
CA ILE A 46 2.81 -4.84 1.35
C ILE A 46 3.95 -3.83 1.37
N SER A 47 4.40 -3.46 2.58
CA SER A 47 5.51 -2.53 2.79
C SER A 47 6.85 -3.24 2.73
N LEU A 48 7.75 -2.74 1.90
CA LEU A 48 9.09 -3.28 1.66
C LEU A 48 10.12 -2.16 1.77
N VAL A 49 11.27 -2.46 2.40
CA VAL A 49 12.37 -1.51 2.58
C VAL A 49 13.42 -1.67 1.48
N ASP A 50 13.66 -2.89 1.02
CA ASP A 50 14.65 -3.19 -0.02
C ASP A 50 14.00 -3.13 -1.42
N PRO A 51 14.46 -2.24 -2.32
CA PRO A 51 13.99 -2.20 -3.71
C PRO A 51 14.14 -3.54 -4.46
N ALA A 52 15.14 -4.36 -4.12
CA ALA A 52 15.32 -5.67 -4.75
C ALA A 52 14.16 -6.62 -4.40
N GLU A 53 13.66 -6.57 -3.17
CA GLU A 53 12.50 -7.37 -2.73
C GLU A 53 11.22 -6.97 -3.46
N VAL A 54 11.06 -5.68 -3.78
CA VAL A 54 9.89 -5.19 -4.55
C VAL A 54 9.83 -5.88 -5.91
N ARG A 55 10.95 -5.95 -6.63
CA ARG A 55 10.99 -6.60 -7.95
C ARG A 55 10.68 -8.08 -7.84
N CYS A 56 11.32 -8.78 -6.90
CA CYS A 56 11.09 -10.21 -6.70
C CYS A 56 9.65 -10.52 -6.28
N LEU A 57 9.01 -9.67 -5.48
CA LEU A 57 7.61 -9.83 -5.10
C LEU A 57 6.70 -9.68 -6.32
N VAL A 58 6.89 -8.64 -7.13
CA VAL A 58 6.08 -8.39 -8.32
C VAL A 58 6.18 -9.55 -9.31
N ASP A 59 7.38 -10.06 -9.57
CA ASP A 59 7.57 -11.21 -10.47
C ASP A 59 6.81 -12.45 -9.96
N ARG A 60 6.75 -12.67 -8.63
CA ARG A 60 5.97 -13.75 -8.02
C ARG A 60 4.47 -13.53 -8.10
N LEU A 61 4.01 -12.29 -7.91
CA LEU A 61 2.59 -11.91 -8.02
C LEU A 61 2.07 -12.07 -9.46
N VAL A 62 2.89 -11.70 -10.45
CA VAL A 62 2.59 -11.94 -11.87
C VAL A 62 2.56 -13.43 -12.18
N ALA A 63 3.50 -14.22 -11.63
CA ALA A 63 3.50 -15.67 -11.78
C ALA A 63 2.26 -16.35 -11.13
N LEU A 64 1.62 -15.71 -10.15
CA LEU A 64 0.35 -16.15 -9.57
C LEU A 64 -0.88 -15.81 -10.44
N GLY A 65 -0.73 -14.91 -11.42
CA GLY A 65 -1.79 -14.54 -12.36
C GLY A 65 -2.21 -13.07 -12.32
N LEU A 66 -1.68 -12.24 -11.41
CA LEU A 66 -1.99 -10.81 -11.38
C LEU A 66 -1.40 -10.08 -12.59
N HIS A 67 -2.16 -9.15 -13.17
CA HIS A 67 -1.70 -8.36 -14.30
C HIS A 67 -0.91 -7.16 -13.84
N PHE A 68 0.30 -7.04 -14.39
CA PHE A 68 1.15 -5.89 -14.18
C PHE A 68 2.13 -5.74 -15.35
N ASP A 69 2.28 -4.51 -15.84
CA ASP A 69 3.24 -4.15 -16.86
C ASP A 69 4.03 -2.90 -16.44
N TRP A 70 5.37 -3.03 -16.41
CA TRP A 70 6.29 -1.94 -16.10
C TRP A 70 6.19 -0.77 -17.09
N GLU A 71 5.69 -1.02 -18.31
CA GLU A 71 5.55 -0.01 -19.37
C GLU A 71 4.22 0.77 -19.32
N GLY A 72 3.29 0.42 -18.41
CA GLY A 72 2.16 1.31 -18.12
C GLY A 72 0.82 0.69 -17.77
N SER A 73 0.70 -0.64 -17.64
CA SER A 73 -0.54 -1.26 -17.16
C SER A 73 -0.45 -1.59 -15.67
N PHE A 74 -1.07 -0.72 -14.87
CA PHE A 74 -1.14 -0.83 -13.41
C PHE A 74 -2.55 -1.21 -12.98
N GLU A 75 -3.11 -2.23 -13.62
CA GLU A 75 -4.48 -2.67 -13.34
C GLU A 75 -4.58 -3.30 -11.96
N ASP A 76 -3.82 -4.37 -11.68
CA ASP A 76 -3.96 -5.13 -10.43
C ASP A 76 -2.93 -4.75 -9.36
N ILE A 77 -1.79 -4.21 -9.79
CA ILE A 77 -0.65 -3.88 -8.94
C ILE A 77 -0.24 -2.43 -9.17
N ALA A 78 -0.10 -1.68 -8.09
CA ALA A 78 0.40 -0.31 -8.06
C ALA A 78 1.48 -0.15 -6.99
N PHE A 79 2.24 0.95 -7.07
CA PHE A 79 3.26 1.27 -6.07
C PHE A 79 3.04 2.65 -5.49
N ALA A 80 3.23 2.74 -4.17
CA ALA A 80 3.29 4.01 -3.46
C ALA A 80 4.58 4.08 -2.64
N ASP A 81 5.12 5.27 -2.47
CA ASP A 81 6.18 5.55 -1.51
C ASP A 81 5.71 6.60 -0.52
N GLN A 82 6.02 6.38 0.76
CA GLN A 82 5.52 7.22 1.85
C GLN A 82 5.85 8.72 1.69
N LYS A 83 6.92 9.06 0.95
CA LYS A 83 7.35 10.43 0.69
C LYS A 83 6.95 10.93 -0.69
N ARG A 84 7.00 10.05 -1.70
CA ARG A 84 6.81 10.43 -3.10
C ARG A 84 5.36 10.34 -3.55
N GLY A 85 4.50 9.70 -2.76
CA GLY A 85 3.11 9.43 -3.15
C GLY A 85 2.99 8.21 -4.06
N LEU A 86 1.97 8.20 -4.92
CA LEU A 86 1.81 7.17 -5.95
C LEU A 86 2.96 7.27 -6.96
N ILE A 87 3.72 6.17 -7.08
CA ILE A 87 4.79 6.02 -8.06
C ILE A 87 4.18 5.67 -9.43
N THR A 88 3.07 4.92 -9.42
CA THR A 88 2.38 4.46 -10.62
C THR A 88 1.17 5.34 -10.93
N PRO A 89 1.00 5.81 -12.18
CA PRO A 89 -0.23 6.47 -12.59
C PRO A 89 -1.37 5.44 -12.66
N CYS A 90 -2.31 5.50 -11.73
CA CYS A 90 -3.49 4.65 -11.73
C CYS A 90 -4.72 5.40 -11.20
N ASP A 91 -5.87 5.17 -11.82
CA ASP A 91 -7.12 5.89 -11.50
C ASP A 91 -7.92 5.24 -10.37
N TRP A 92 -7.53 4.03 -9.94
CA TRP A 92 -8.24 3.27 -8.92
C TRP A 92 -7.68 3.45 -7.50
N LEU A 93 -6.56 4.16 -7.34
CA LEU A 93 -6.01 4.52 -6.03
C LEU A 93 -6.08 6.01 -5.77
N THR A 94 -6.38 6.35 -4.53
CA THR A 94 -6.14 7.67 -3.94
C THR A 94 -5.03 7.53 -2.91
N PHE A 95 -4.06 8.44 -2.95
CA PHE A 95 -3.01 8.57 -1.96
C PHE A 95 -3.20 9.85 -1.17
N GLU A 96 -3.11 9.75 0.16
CA GLU A 96 -3.29 10.88 1.06
C GLU A 96 -2.30 10.80 2.22
N THR A 97 -2.04 11.94 2.84
CA THR A 97 -1.35 12.00 4.13
C THR A 97 -2.36 12.40 5.19
N VAL A 98 -2.57 11.53 6.18
CA VAL A 98 -3.53 11.76 7.25
C VAL A 98 -2.83 11.91 8.60
N ARG A 99 -3.40 12.74 9.47
CA ARG A 99 -2.96 12.90 10.85
C ARG A 99 -3.60 11.82 11.71
N ILE A 100 -2.79 11.11 12.49
CA ILE A 100 -3.23 10.11 13.46
C ILE A 100 -3.00 10.64 14.89
N GLY A 101 -3.99 10.48 15.76
CA GLY A 101 -3.94 10.97 17.15
C GLY A 101 -4.73 12.27 17.39
N ILE A 102 -4.94 12.58 18.67
CA ILE A 102 -5.93 13.59 19.14
C ILE A 102 -5.34 14.74 19.97
N SER A 103 -4.02 14.95 20.00
CA SER A 103 -3.44 16.10 20.73
C SER A 103 -2.04 16.49 20.24
N GLY A 104 -1.69 17.78 20.40
CA GLY A 104 -0.42 18.35 19.95
C GLY A 104 -0.32 18.49 18.43
N THR A 105 0.90 18.47 17.89
CA THR A 105 1.13 18.25 16.45
C THR A 105 0.95 16.76 16.19
N PRO A 106 -0.20 16.31 15.64
CA PRO A 106 -0.47 14.90 15.54
C PRO A 106 0.45 14.30 14.48
N PRO A 107 1.02 13.11 14.73
CA PRO A 107 1.83 12.43 13.75
C PRO A 107 1.06 12.19 12.45
N SER A 108 1.75 12.23 11.31
CA SER A 108 1.16 11.94 10.01
C SER A 108 1.65 10.60 9.46
N VAL A 109 0.77 9.95 8.71
CA VAL A 109 1.07 8.72 7.97
C VAL A 109 0.55 8.85 6.54
N ALA A 110 1.26 8.21 5.61
CA ALA A 110 0.80 8.07 4.23
C ALA A 110 -0.18 6.89 4.16
N ILE A 111 -1.24 7.05 3.38
CA ILE A 111 -2.27 6.04 3.20
C ILE A 111 -2.67 5.92 1.73
N CYS A 112 -3.14 4.74 1.37
CA CYS A 112 -3.83 4.50 0.11
C CYS A 112 -5.23 3.97 0.33
N ARG A 113 -6.10 4.26 -0.63
CA ARG A 113 -7.50 3.89 -0.62
C ARG A 113 -8.02 3.66 -2.04
N LEU A 114 -8.99 2.77 -2.19
CA LEU A 114 -9.71 2.60 -3.44
C LEU A 114 -10.45 3.89 -3.81
N ALA A 115 -10.25 4.39 -5.03
CA ALA A 115 -10.84 5.64 -5.50
C ALA A 115 -12.36 5.66 -5.31
N GLY A 116 -12.87 6.76 -4.71
CA GLY A 116 -14.29 6.93 -4.39
C GLY A 116 -14.72 6.44 -3.00
N ASN A 117 -13.88 5.71 -2.26
CA ASN A 117 -14.22 5.29 -0.89
C ASN A 117 -14.11 6.46 0.11
N GLN A 118 -15.11 6.65 0.98
CA GLN A 118 -15.19 7.77 1.94
C GLN A 118 -14.98 7.39 3.42
N SER A 119 -14.72 6.12 3.75
CA SER A 119 -14.56 5.67 5.15
C SER A 119 -13.31 6.21 5.83
N HIS A 120 -13.37 6.80 7.02
CA HIS A 120 -12.17 7.30 7.72
C HIS A 120 -11.36 6.22 8.47
N GLU A 121 -11.71 4.94 8.33
CA GLU A 121 -10.97 3.85 8.96
C GLU A 121 -9.64 3.58 8.27
N LEU A 122 -8.61 3.33 9.08
CA LEU A 122 -7.26 2.98 8.65
C LEU A 122 -6.91 1.57 9.15
N ARG A 123 -6.42 0.73 8.23
CA ARG A 123 -5.86 -0.60 8.52
C ARG A 123 -4.35 -0.51 8.55
N LEU A 124 -3.78 -1.13 9.58
CA LEU A 124 -2.34 -1.14 9.87
C LEU A 124 -1.85 -2.59 9.83
N PRO A 125 -0.59 -2.84 9.44
CA PRO A 125 0.00 -4.16 9.60
C PRO A 125 -0.07 -4.66 11.03
N GLU A 126 -0.20 -5.97 11.22
CA GLU A 126 -0.25 -6.57 12.55
C GLU A 126 1.00 -6.18 13.35
N GLY A 127 0.79 -5.75 14.60
CA GLY A 127 1.87 -5.32 15.50
C GLY A 127 2.51 -3.97 15.16
N TRP A 128 2.04 -3.27 14.11
CA TRP A 128 2.55 -1.95 13.77
C TRP A 128 2.22 -0.93 14.87
N ARG A 129 3.19 -0.06 15.16
CA ARG A 129 3.05 1.09 16.04
C ARG A 129 3.80 2.26 15.44
N TYR A 130 3.32 3.48 15.70
CA TYR A 130 3.99 4.68 15.21
C TYR A 130 5.40 4.84 15.79
N GLN A 131 5.58 4.57 17.08
CA GLN A 131 6.87 4.74 17.74
C GLN A 131 7.91 3.73 17.23
N GLY A 132 8.99 4.24 16.65
CA GLY A 132 10.06 3.49 16.02
C GLY A 132 9.76 3.07 14.58
N SER A 133 8.68 3.55 13.96
CA SER A 133 8.35 3.23 12.56
C SER A 133 9.06 4.15 11.57
N LEU A 134 9.02 3.77 10.29
CA LEU A 134 9.54 4.61 9.21
C LEU A 134 8.67 5.85 8.99
N SER A 135 7.39 5.77 9.33
CA SER A 135 6.50 6.94 9.37
C SER A 135 6.93 7.97 10.42
N GLU A 136 7.43 7.54 11.59
CA GLU A 136 8.02 8.45 12.59
C GLU A 136 9.38 8.98 12.15
N ALA A 137 10.27 8.10 11.68
CA ALA A 137 11.64 8.47 11.34
C ALA A 137 11.74 9.42 10.14
N PHE A 138 10.84 9.28 9.17
CA PHE A 138 10.95 9.94 7.87
C PHE A 138 9.74 10.79 7.48
N GLY A 139 8.63 10.68 8.21
CA GLY A 139 7.39 11.37 7.91
C GLY A 139 6.73 10.92 6.60
N ALA A 140 5.49 11.37 6.44
CA ALA A 140 4.84 11.49 5.14
C ALA A 140 4.85 12.98 4.79
N GLU A 141 5.87 13.45 4.05
CA GLU A 141 5.88 14.83 3.57
C GLU A 141 4.85 14.95 2.45
N GLY A 142 3.62 15.31 2.80
CA GLY A 142 2.64 15.81 1.85
C GLY A 142 3.02 17.23 1.45
N THR A 143 3.16 17.48 0.15
CA THR A 143 3.03 18.83 -0.42
C THR A 143 1.73 19.44 0.08
N GLY A 144 1.82 20.31 1.09
CA GLY A 144 0.76 21.26 1.39
C GLY A 144 0.53 22.16 0.17
N PRO A 145 -0.66 22.77 0.04
CA PRO A 145 -0.90 23.70 -1.05
C PRO A 145 0.18 24.80 -1.03
N VAL A 146 0.84 25.00 -2.17
CA VAL A 146 1.74 26.13 -2.40
C VAL A 146 0.93 27.42 -2.20
N PRO A 147 1.44 28.42 -1.45
CA PRO A 147 0.71 29.65 -1.14
C PRO A 147 0.30 30.44 -2.38
#